data_AF-A0A1I0NML1-F1
#
_entry.id   AF-A0A1I0NML1-F1
#
_cell.length_a   1.000
_cell.length_b   1.000
_cell.length_c   1.000
_cell.angle_alpha   90.00
_cell.angle_beta   90.00
_cell.angle_gamma   90.00
#
_symmetry.space_group_name_H-M   'P 1'
#
loop_
_entity.id
_entity.type
_entity.pdbx_description
1 polymer ?
#
loop_
_entity_poly.entity_id
_entity_poly.type
_entity_poly.pdbx_seq_one_letter_code
_entity_poly.pdbx_strand_id
1 'polypeptide(L)'
;MCAIRTLCIKNEAHISHCTHCQTMYIWHNNLMLNFTPEDFEEFRYILNRQEFHDCCLLFPDGEERVIVHAPCRDISFTFTRGQLEDLKAAMDESFLMKEVYELIK
;
A
#
# COMPACT_ATOMS: atom_id res chain seq x y z
N MET A 1 -16.95 -17.21 7.31
CA MET A 1 -15.55 -17.32 6.88
C MET A 1 -15.22 -16.07 6.07
N CYS A 2 -14.24 -15.25 6.47
CA CYS A 2 -13.82 -14.11 5.65
C CYS A 2 -13.38 -14.66 4.27
N ALA A 3 -13.97 -14.15 3.19
CA ALA A 3 -13.62 -14.51 1.82
C ALA A 3 -12.62 -13.48 1.29
N ILE A 4 -11.33 -13.79 1.41
CA ILE A 4 -10.24 -12.92 0.99
C ILE A 4 -9.97 -13.15 -0.49
N ARG A 5 -9.96 -12.07 -1.28
CA ARG A 5 -9.62 -12.07 -2.69
C ARG A 5 -8.32 -11.30 -2.89
N THR A 6 -7.38 -11.89 -3.61
CA THR A 6 -6.17 -11.19 -4.03
C THR A 6 -6.53 -10.19 -5.12
N LEU A 7 -6.10 -8.93 -4.94
CA LEU A 7 -6.25 -7.87 -5.92
C LEU A 7 -4.99 -7.74 -6.78
N CYS A 8 -3.81 -7.77 -6.15
CA CYS A 8 -2.52 -7.58 -6.83
C CYS A 8 -1.39 -8.29 -6.08
N ILE A 9 -0.39 -8.79 -6.81
CA ILE A 9 0.90 -9.25 -6.28
C ILE A 9 2.01 -8.62 -7.12
N LYS A 10 2.92 -7.86 -6.48
CA LYS A 10 4.15 -7.34 -7.09
C LYS A 10 5.32 -7.42 -6.12
N ASN A 11 6.35 -8.18 -6.49
CA ASN A 11 7.56 -8.36 -5.68
C ASN A 11 7.23 -8.70 -4.21
N GLU A 12 7.55 -7.80 -3.27
CA GLU A 12 7.31 -7.94 -1.84
C GLU A 12 5.92 -7.47 -1.40
N ALA A 13 5.14 -6.86 -2.29
CA ALA A 13 3.82 -6.31 -2.06
C ALA A 13 2.71 -7.29 -2.47
N HIS A 14 1.78 -7.59 -1.56
CA HIS A 14 0.57 -8.36 -1.83
C HIS A 14 -0.65 -7.61 -1.28
N ILE A 15 -1.61 -7.29 -2.16
CA ILE A 15 -2.82 -6.55 -1.78
C ILE A 15 -4.03 -7.48 -1.92
N SER A 16 -4.86 -7.52 -0.87
CA SER A 16 -6.04 -8.37 -0.83
C SER A 16 -7.22 -7.67 -0.16
N HIS A 17 -8.43 -8.09 -0.51
CA HIS A 17 -9.68 -7.53 -0.01
C HIS A 17 -10.55 -8.64 0.56
N CYS A 18 -11.04 -8.47 1.79
CA CYS A 18 -12.08 -9.32 2.32
C CYS A 18 -13.47 -8.72 2.04
N THR A 19 -14.26 -9.37 1.18
CA THR A 19 -15.60 -8.87 0.81
C THR A 19 -16.63 -9.00 1.93
N HIS A 20 -16.40 -9.87 2.92
CA HIS A 20 -17.29 -10.02 4.06
C HIS A 20 -16.99 -9.01 5.16
N CYS A 21 -15.70 -8.79 5.38
CA CYS A 21 -15.17 -7.99 6.48
C CYS A 21 -14.94 -6.52 6.00
N GLN A 22 -15.15 -6.25 4.69
CA GLN A 22 -14.97 -4.96 4.00
C GLN A 22 -13.61 -4.31 4.33
N THR A 23 -12.59 -5.13 4.52
CA THR A 23 -11.25 -4.69 4.95
C THR A 23 -10.25 -4.97 3.84
N MET A 24 -9.43 -3.97 3.54
CA MET A 24 -8.30 -4.08 2.63
C MET A 24 -7.02 -4.42 3.41
N TYR A 25 -6.21 -5.30 2.84
CA TYR A 25 -4.95 -5.77 3.42
C TYR A 25 -3.80 -5.50 2.47
N ILE A 26 -2.79 -4.76 2.94
CA ILE A 26 -1.51 -4.63 2.25
C ILE A 26 -0.48 -5.43 3.04
N TRP A 27 0.12 -6.40 2.38
CA TRP A 27 1.26 -7.16 2.87
C TRP A 27 2.51 -6.61 2.18
N HIS A 28 3.51 -6.20 2.94
CA HIS A 28 4.79 -5.78 2.38
C HIS A 28 5.92 -6.30 3.27
N ASN A 29 6.69 -7.27 2.78
CA ASN A 29 7.62 -8.06 3.58
C ASN A 29 6.95 -8.69 4.82
N ASN A 30 7.28 -8.19 6.01
CA ASN A 30 6.83 -8.71 7.30
C ASN A 30 5.68 -7.89 7.89
N LEU A 31 5.18 -6.90 7.15
CA LEU A 31 4.18 -5.95 7.63
C LEU A 31 2.83 -6.22 6.95
N MET A 32 1.78 -6.23 7.77
CA MET A 32 0.40 -6.33 7.32
C MET A 32 -0.35 -5.08 7.79
N LEU A 33 -0.85 -4.31 6.83
CA LEU A 33 -1.64 -3.10 7.08
C LEU A 33 -3.10 -3.39 6.75
N ASN A 34 -3.99 -3.03 7.67
CA ASN A 34 -5.42 -3.25 7.55
C ASN A 34 -6.09 -1.88 7.44
N PHE A 35 -6.90 -1.70 6.40
CA PHE A 35 -7.59 -0.45 6.14
C PHE A 35 -9.09 -0.68 5.94
N THR A 36 -9.90 0.31 6.34
CA THR A 36 -11.24 0.47 5.77
C THR A 36 -11.11 0.89 4.29
N PRO A 37 -12.14 0.72 3.45
CA PRO A 37 -12.09 1.14 2.06
C PRO A 37 -11.80 2.65 1.93
N GLU A 38 -12.34 3.47 2.83
CA GLU A 38 -12.14 4.91 2.86
C GLU A 38 -10.69 5.28 3.25
N ASP A 39 -10.15 4.64 4.30
CA ASP A 39 -8.75 4.88 4.71
C ASP A 39 -7.76 4.45 3.62
N PHE A 40 -8.11 3.41 2.85
CA PHE A 40 -7.31 2.93 1.73
C PHE A 40 -7.27 3.95 0.57
N GLU A 41 -8.38 4.63 0.31
CA GLU A 41 -8.47 5.73 -0.67
C GLU A 41 -7.64 6.94 -0.24
N GLU A 42 -7.75 7.35 1.03
CA GLU A 42 -6.93 8.43 1.57
C GLU A 42 -5.44 8.09 1.54
N PHE A 43 -5.08 6.86 1.90
CA PHE A 43 -3.70 6.38 1.88
C PHE A 43 -3.10 6.44 0.47
N ARG A 44 -3.85 6.02 -0.57
CA ARG A 44 -3.44 6.16 -1.97
C ARG A 44 -3.20 7.61 -2.35
N TYR A 45 -4.09 8.52 -1.96
CA TYR A 45 -3.94 9.94 -2.26
C TYR A 45 -2.68 10.54 -1.61
N ILE A 46 -2.39 10.18 -0.37
CA ILE A 46 -1.17 10.62 0.34
C ILE A 46 0.08 10.06 -0.35
N LEU A 47 0.11 8.76 -0.66
CA LEU A 47 1.23 8.12 -1.34
C LEU A 47 1.51 8.76 -2.70
N ASN A 48 0.48 9.02 -3.50
CA ASN A 48 0.64 9.61 -4.84
C ASN A 48 1.11 11.06 -4.80
N ARG A 49 0.90 11.78 -3.68
CA ARG A 49 1.44 13.14 -3.47
C ARG A 49 2.87 13.16 -2.95
N GLN A 50 3.39 12.05 -2.43
CA GLN A 50 4.79 11.96 -2.02
C GLN A 50 5.68 11.67 -3.23
N GLU A 51 6.44 12.67 -3.67
CA GLU A 51 7.55 12.49 -4.60
C GLU A 51 8.79 12.02 -3.84
N PHE A 52 9.47 10.97 -4.34
CA PHE A 52 10.64 10.40 -3.66
C PHE A 52 11.74 11.45 -3.45
N HIS A 53 11.98 12.30 -4.45
CA HIS A 53 13.00 13.34 -4.42
C HIS A 53 12.72 14.45 -3.41
N ASP A 54 11.45 14.70 -3.04
CA ASP A 54 11.08 15.79 -2.15
C ASP A 54 11.19 15.39 -0.66
N CYS A 55 11.29 14.09 -0.36
CA CYS A 55 11.18 13.55 1.00
C CYS A 55 12.16 12.41 1.31
N CYS A 56 13.19 12.18 0.49
CA CYS A 56 14.18 11.13 0.75
C CYS A 56 15.23 11.56 1.78
N LEU A 57 15.59 10.62 2.66
CA LEU A 57 16.68 10.76 3.61
C LEU A 57 17.72 9.67 3.34
N LEU A 58 19.00 10.01 3.50
CA LEU A 58 20.07 9.03 3.47
C LEU A 58 20.13 8.30 4.82
N PHE A 59 19.93 6.99 4.82
CA PHE A 59 19.99 6.17 6.01
C PHE A 59 21.44 5.80 6.36
N PRO A 60 21.73 5.37 7.61
CA PRO A 60 23.08 5.02 8.05
C PRO A 60 23.74 3.87 7.27
N ASP A 61 22.95 3.08 6.53
CA ASP A 61 23.40 2.02 5.64
C ASP A 61 23.82 2.54 4.24
N GLY A 62 23.66 3.83 3.98
CA GLY A 62 24.02 4.48 2.72
C GLY A 62 22.92 4.44 1.66
N GLU A 63 21.71 3.97 1.99
CA GLU A 63 20.58 3.98 1.07
C GLU A 63 19.65 5.17 1.27
N GLU A 64 19.18 5.75 0.15
CA GLU A 64 18.14 6.78 0.17
C GLU A 64 16.77 6.13 0.34
N ARG A 65 16.02 6.57 1.35
CA ARG A 65 14.67 6.08 1.62
C ARG A 65 13.72 7.22 1.93
N VAL A 66 12.48 7.08 1.46
CA VAL A 66 11.38 7.96 1.89
C VAL A 66 10.75 7.41 3.16
N ILE A 67 10.37 8.29 4.08
CA ILE A 67 9.62 7.91 5.28
C ILE A 67 8.13 8.18 5.03
N VAL A 68 7.32 7.13 5.18
CA VAL A 68 5.87 7.19 5.14
C VAL A 68 5.36 6.92 6.54
N HIS A 69 4.74 7.91 7.17
CA HIS A 69 4.20 7.74 8.50
C HIS A 69 2.96 6.85 8.47
N ALA A 70 2.96 5.81 9.29
CA ALA A 70 1.77 4.98 9.47
C ALA A 70 0.70 5.76 10.24
N PRO A 71 -0.57 5.32 10.19
CA PRO A 71 -1.63 5.86 11.06
C PRO A 71 -1.35 5.68 12.56
N CYS A 72 -0.41 4.79 12.94
CA CYS A 72 0.10 4.68 14.30
C CYS A 72 1.40 5.48 14.47
N ARG A 73 1.46 6.35 15.49
CA ARG A 73 2.60 7.27 15.73
C ARG A 73 3.95 6.56 15.93
N ASP A 74 3.92 5.30 16.34
CA ASP A 74 5.11 4.55 16.74
C ASP A 74 5.75 3.76 15.57
N ILE A 75 5.11 3.72 14.39
CA ILE A 75 5.62 3.02 13.22
C ILE A 75 5.73 3.99 12.05
N SER A 76 6.91 4.04 11.44
CA SER A 76 7.11 4.71 10.16
C SER A 76 7.70 3.71 9.19
N PHE A 77 7.18 3.70 7.97
CA PHE A 77 7.68 2.87 6.89
C PHE A 77 8.79 3.59 6.16
N THR A 78 9.81 2.84 5.76
CA THR A 78 10.93 3.38 4.98
C THR A 78 11.02 2.61 3.69
N PHE A 79 10.86 3.29 2.57
CA PHE A 79 10.90 2.66 1.24
C PHE A 79 12.07 3.22 0.43
N THR A 80 12.82 2.34 -0.21
CA THR A 80 13.68 2.74 -1.33
C THR A 80 12.81 3.26 -2.49
N ARG A 81 13.43 3.92 -3.46
CA ARG A 81 12.72 4.42 -4.64
C ARG A 81 11.92 3.34 -5.35
N GLY A 82 12.56 2.20 -5.64
CA GLY A 82 11.91 1.08 -6.33
C GLY A 82 10.74 0.50 -5.52
N GLN A 83 10.91 0.33 -4.21
CA GLN A 83 9.83 -0.16 -3.35
C GLN A 83 8.64 0.81 -3.28
N LEU A 84 8.88 2.13 -3.26
CA LEU A 84 7.81 3.12 -3.28
C LEU A 84 7.07 3.09 -4.62
N GLU A 85 7.79 3.04 -5.73
CA GLU A 85 7.22 2.96 -7.09
C GLU A 85 6.38 1.68 -7.27
N ASP A 86 6.89 0.54 -6.80
CA ASP A 86 6.16 -0.74 -6.79
C ASP A 86 4.88 -0.67 -5.94
N LEU A 87 4.96 -0.07 -4.75
CA LEU A 87 3.80 0.11 -3.88
C LEU A 87 2.74 0.99 -4.54
N LYS A 88 3.13 2.12 -5.14
CA LYS A 88 2.21 2.99 -5.89
C LYS A 88 1.53 2.24 -7.04
N ALA A 89 2.31 1.50 -7.82
CA ALA A 89 1.77 0.71 -8.93
C ALA A 89 0.80 -0.38 -8.45
N ALA A 90 1.13 -1.10 -7.38
CA ALA A 90 0.25 -2.11 -6.80
C ALA A 90 -1.05 -1.50 -6.27
N MET A 91 -0.97 -0.32 -5.64
CA MET A 91 -2.14 0.43 -5.18
C MET A 91 -3.05 0.79 -6.36
N ASP A 92 -2.51 1.37 -7.43
CA ASP A 92 -3.29 1.74 -8.61
C ASP A 92 -3.95 0.52 -9.30
N GLU A 93 -3.20 -0.58 -9.46
CA GLU A 93 -3.73 -1.84 -10.02
C GLU A 93 -4.85 -2.41 -9.14
N SER A 94 -4.71 -2.36 -7.81
CA SER A 94 -5.73 -2.86 -6.88
C SER A 94 -7.03 -2.07 -6.94
N PHE A 95 -6.97 -0.76 -7.19
CA PHE A 95 -8.15 0.09 -7.39
C PHE A 95 -8.88 -0.27 -8.67
N LEU A 96 -8.16 -0.41 -9.78
CA LEU A 96 -8.73 -0.84 -11.05
C LEU A 96 -9.42 -2.21 -10.88
N MET A 97 -8.79 -3.14 -10.18
CA MET A 97 -9.34 -4.47 -9.97
C MET A 97 -10.58 -4.46 -9.05
N LYS A 98 -10.63 -3.56 -8.06
CA LYS A 98 -11.82 -3.33 -7.23
C LYS A 98 -13.00 -2.91 -8.10
N GLU A 99 -12.83 -1.93 -8.99
CA GLU A 99 -13.86 -1.46 -9.92
C GLU A 99 -14.35 -2.58 -10.86
N VAL A 100 -13.43 -3.37 -11.41
CA VAL A 100 -13.77 -4.54 -12.26
C VAL A 100 -14.64 -5.53 -11.49
N TYR A 101 -14.32 -5.84 -10.23
CA TYR A 101 -15.12 -6.73 -9.41
C TYR A 101 -16.49 -6.16 -9.01
N GLU A 102 -16.62 -4.83 -8.91
CA GLU A 102 -17.91 -4.17 -8.70
C GLU A 102 -18.78 -4.22 -9.95
N LEU A 103 -18.20 -4.17 -11.15
CA LEU A 103 -18.92 -4.28 -12.42
C LEU A 103 -19.36 -5.71 -12.78
N ILE A 104 -18.67 -6.73 -12.27
CA ILE A 104 -19.00 -8.15 -12.52
C ILE A 104 -20.07 -8.67 -11.53
N LYS A 105 -20.45 -7.89 -10.52
CA LYS A 105 -21.57 -8.21 -9.62
C LYS A 105 -22.91 -8.15 -10.32
#